data_AF-A0A962LRY0-F1
#
_entry.id   AF-A0A962LRY0-F1
#
_cell.length_a   1.000
_cell.length_b   1.000
_cell.length_c   1.000
_cell.angle_alpha   90.00
_cell.angle_beta   90.00
_cell.angle_gamma   90.00
#
_symmetry.space_group_name_H-M   'P 1'
#
loop_
_entity.id
_entity.type
_entity.pdbx_description
1 polymer ?
#
loop_
_entity_poly.entity_id
_entity_poly.type
_entity_poly.pdbx_seq_one_letter_code
_entity_poly.pdbx_strand_id
1 'polypeptide(L)'
;LKVSYFIKSDETGTEFGNDAVHIADFMEGASMTNQKFGLFDGDLQGFDYPDLNGGAVFSAVVEPIMGAGDRGAYEEVRDAIGGTEVINDWSRNTTEQFSVDTDWVVTTPGQYNMTNLFAYLASIAPGSETKCGPGVPGADNYDEDTGANCDFRDIPMTAIFSVYDREERGIVVDEGDLVVSPQPPGEITVDVLDQEVNVVQWGEFDVLGAEKTISVPVPAGAQAGWANLAVTQYAGTTQAICDFTDLAPNGQPTLTAPIPVTCAATDTPVPLIGFVAWQRNFGANPDANYGRIVEHSYTVVSSGP
;
A
#
# COMPACT_ATOMS: atom_id res chain seq x y z
N LEU A 1 17.71 8.86 11.12
CA LEU A 1 18.47 8.75 9.86
C LEU A 1 17.61 9.36 8.77
N LYS A 2 18.13 10.18 7.83
CA LYS A 2 17.34 10.68 6.70
C LYS A 2 17.79 9.93 5.45
N VAL A 3 16.87 9.23 4.80
CA VAL A 3 17.12 8.49 3.55
C VAL A 3 16.34 9.18 2.44
N SER A 4 17.01 9.49 1.34
CA SER A 4 16.41 10.10 0.15
C SER A 4 16.61 9.18 -1.05
N TYR A 5 15.65 9.17 -1.97
CA TYR A 5 15.73 8.42 -3.22
C TYR A 5 15.55 9.36 -4.41
N PHE A 6 16.02 8.91 -5.58
CA PHE A 6 15.82 9.59 -6.86
C PHE A 6 15.46 8.57 -7.93
N ILE A 7 14.58 8.97 -8.83
CA ILE A 7 14.20 8.26 -10.04
C ILE A 7 14.67 9.11 -11.21
N LYS A 8 15.31 8.47 -12.18
CA LYS A 8 15.84 9.13 -13.38
C LYS A 8 15.46 8.35 -14.63
N SER A 9 14.99 9.06 -15.64
CA SER A 9 14.80 8.56 -17.00
C SER A 9 15.71 9.31 -17.97
N ASP A 10 16.68 8.60 -18.53
CA ASP A 10 17.58 9.16 -19.55
C ASP A 10 16.86 9.42 -20.89
N GLU A 11 15.73 8.72 -21.13
CA GLU A 11 14.93 8.87 -22.36
C GLU A 11 14.07 10.14 -22.33
N THR A 12 13.44 10.44 -21.20
CA THR A 12 12.56 11.62 -21.08
C THR A 12 13.27 12.84 -20.50
N GLY A 13 14.50 12.67 -19.99
CA GLY A 13 15.25 13.71 -19.27
C GLY A 13 14.71 14.00 -17.88
N THR A 14 13.80 13.16 -17.38
CA THR A 14 13.09 13.40 -16.12
C THR A 14 13.89 12.85 -14.95
N GLU A 15 14.16 13.70 -13.96
CA GLU A 15 14.77 13.32 -12.68
C GLU A 15 13.95 13.94 -11.54
N PHE A 16 13.55 13.12 -10.58
CA PHE A 16 12.90 13.59 -9.37
C PHE A 16 13.28 12.70 -8.18
N GLY A 17 13.32 13.30 -7.00
CA GLY A 17 13.63 12.60 -5.76
C GLY A 17 12.75 13.07 -4.63
N ASN A 18 12.61 12.21 -3.62
CA ASN A 18 11.91 12.52 -2.39
C ASN A 18 12.62 11.89 -1.19
N ASP A 19 12.13 12.21 -0.01
CA ASP A 19 12.54 11.58 1.23
C ASP A 19 11.75 10.27 1.43
N ALA A 20 12.41 9.26 1.98
CA ALA A 20 11.74 8.06 2.44
C ALA A 20 11.03 8.33 3.76
N VAL A 21 9.82 7.78 3.93
CA VAL A 21 9.12 7.79 5.22
C VAL A 21 9.92 6.96 6.21
N HIS A 22 10.34 7.58 7.31
CA HIS A 22 11.11 6.93 8.36
C HIS A 22 10.40 7.09 9.70
N ILE A 23 10.03 5.98 10.33
CA ILE A 23 9.43 5.95 11.66
C ILE A 23 10.58 5.81 12.66
N ALA A 24 10.80 6.87 13.45
CA ALA A 24 11.77 6.82 14.53
C ALA A 24 11.26 5.95 15.67
N ASP A 25 12.17 5.28 16.38
CA ASP A 25 11.87 4.45 17.55
C ASP A 25 10.80 3.36 17.29
N PHE A 26 10.71 2.90 16.04
CA PHE A 26 9.71 1.93 15.57
C PHE A 26 9.78 0.56 16.29
N MET A 27 10.95 0.17 16.82
CA MET A 27 11.10 -1.04 17.61
C MET A 27 11.86 -0.73 18.89
N GLU A 28 11.33 -1.19 20.03
CA GLU A 28 12.04 -1.20 21.32
C GLU A 28 13.02 -2.37 21.40
N GLY A 29 13.96 -2.46 20.47
CA GLY A 29 14.99 -3.50 20.47
C GLY A 29 15.64 -3.74 19.11
N ALA A 30 16.64 -4.62 19.11
CA ALA A 30 17.33 -5.05 17.92
C ALA A 30 16.45 -6.03 17.13
N SER A 31 16.31 -5.77 15.84
CA SER A 31 15.71 -6.72 14.91
C SER A 31 16.46 -6.63 13.59
N MET A 32 16.99 -7.76 13.14
CA MET A 32 17.69 -7.86 11.85
C MET A 32 17.27 -9.15 11.18
N THR A 33 16.83 -9.04 9.93
CA THR A 33 16.64 -10.19 9.06
C THR A 33 17.99 -10.67 8.53
N ASN A 34 18.07 -11.96 8.20
CA ASN A 34 19.27 -12.57 7.65
C ASN A 34 19.19 -12.64 6.10
N GLN A 35 20.35 -12.81 5.45
CA GLN A 35 20.48 -13.03 4.00
C GLN A 35 21.15 -14.37 3.71
N LYS A 36 20.94 -15.37 4.56
CA LYS A 36 21.68 -16.64 4.54
C LYS A 36 21.20 -17.60 3.46
N PHE A 37 19.91 -17.53 3.12
CA PHE A 37 19.24 -18.41 2.17
C PHE A 37 18.75 -17.64 0.94
N GLY A 38 18.33 -18.37 -0.10
CA GLY A 38 17.77 -17.81 -1.32
C GLY A 38 16.36 -17.26 -1.11
N LEU A 39 15.86 -16.54 -2.12
CA LEU A 39 14.51 -16.02 -2.15
C LEU A 39 13.49 -17.18 -2.14
N PHE A 40 12.46 -17.10 -1.29
CA PHE A 40 11.40 -18.12 -1.13
C PHE A 40 11.85 -19.46 -0.52
N ASP A 41 12.98 -19.49 0.19
CA ASP A 41 13.46 -20.71 0.88
C ASP A 41 12.64 -21.04 2.16
N GLY A 42 11.63 -20.23 2.49
CA GLY A 42 10.77 -20.41 3.67
C GLY A 42 11.42 -19.98 4.98
N ASP A 43 12.52 -19.24 4.92
CA ASP A 43 13.18 -18.68 6.10
C ASP A 43 12.42 -17.45 6.61
N LEU A 44 11.58 -17.63 7.62
CA LEU A 44 10.82 -16.53 8.26
C LEU A 44 11.69 -15.50 9.01
N GLN A 45 13.01 -15.71 9.11
CA GLN A 45 13.97 -14.71 9.58
C GLN A 45 14.75 -14.07 8.42
N GLY A 46 14.43 -14.41 7.17
CA GLY A 46 15.04 -13.91 5.94
C GLY A 46 14.57 -12.50 5.59
N PHE A 47 15.37 -11.81 4.78
CA PHE A 47 15.05 -10.46 4.30
C PHE A 47 13.81 -10.42 3.38
N ASP A 48 13.42 -11.56 2.81
CA ASP A 48 12.26 -11.73 1.93
C ASP A 48 10.93 -11.81 2.68
N TYR A 49 10.96 -11.84 4.01
CA TYR A 49 9.79 -11.74 4.89
C TYR A 49 9.89 -10.48 5.75
N PRO A 50 9.73 -9.28 5.16
CA PRO A 50 9.66 -8.05 5.94
C PRO A 50 8.46 -8.12 6.88
N ASP A 51 8.65 -7.66 8.12
CA ASP A 51 7.63 -7.75 9.16
C ASP A 51 7.51 -6.42 9.90
N LEU A 52 6.58 -5.58 9.43
CA LEU A 52 6.21 -4.32 10.07
C LEU A 52 5.48 -4.50 11.41
N ASN A 53 5.28 -5.72 11.90
CA ASN A 53 4.67 -5.97 13.21
C ASN A 53 5.70 -6.27 14.31
N GLY A 54 6.99 -6.37 14.01
CA GLY A 54 8.04 -6.59 15.03
C GLY A 54 9.36 -7.16 14.51
N GLY A 55 9.60 -7.13 13.20
CA GLY A 55 10.78 -7.72 12.56
C GLY A 55 10.90 -9.23 12.77
N ALA A 56 12.12 -9.76 12.95
CA ALA A 56 12.38 -11.21 12.89
C ALA A 56 11.61 -12.02 13.97
N VAL A 57 10.56 -12.73 13.53
CA VAL A 57 9.56 -13.44 14.33
C VAL A 57 10.15 -14.29 15.46
N PHE A 58 11.20 -15.06 15.21
CA PHE A 58 11.77 -15.99 16.20
C PHE A 58 12.66 -15.33 17.25
N SER A 59 13.21 -14.14 16.97
CA SER A 59 14.16 -13.46 17.84
C SER A 59 13.53 -12.95 19.14
N ALA A 60 12.22 -12.66 19.11
CA ALA A 60 11.45 -12.22 20.28
C ALA A 60 10.79 -13.38 21.04
N VAL A 61 10.45 -14.49 20.36
CA VAL A 61 9.51 -15.49 20.90
C VAL A 61 10.11 -16.89 21.11
N VAL A 62 10.90 -17.40 20.16
CA VAL A 62 11.37 -18.81 20.15
C VAL A 62 12.73 -18.94 20.83
N GLU A 63 13.68 -18.11 20.43
CA GLU A 63 14.98 -17.98 21.09
C GLU A 63 15.12 -16.53 21.56
N PRO A 64 14.38 -16.11 22.61
CA PRO A 64 14.32 -14.72 23.02
C PRO A 64 15.73 -14.22 23.36
N ILE A 65 16.27 -13.39 22.46
CA ILE A 65 17.55 -12.73 22.67
C ILE A 65 17.27 -11.49 23.52
N MET A 66 18.00 -11.31 24.61
CA MET A 66 17.85 -10.09 25.42
C MET A 66 18.07 -8.85 24.55
N GLY A 67 17.08 -7.96 24.53
CA GLY A 67 17.09 -6.75 23.72
C GLY A 67 16.59 -6.93 22.27
N ALA A 68 15.99 -8.07 21.92
CA ALA A 68 15.19 -8.20 20.70
C ALA A 68 13.95 -7.29 20.78
N GLY A 69 13.53 -6.74 19.63
CA GLY A 69 12.32 -5.91 19.57
C GLY A 69 11.05 -6.72 19.82
N ASP A 70 10.09 -6.10 20.49
CA ASP A 70 8.77 -6.68 20.72
C ASP A 70 7.92 -6.73 19.44
N ARG A 71 6.86 -7.53 19.48
CA ARG A 71 5.84 -7.62 18.42
C ARG A 71 4.62 -6.75 18.74
N GLY A 72 3.78 -6.48 17.74
CA GLY A 72 2.62 -5.60 17.85
C GLY A 72 2.87 -4.19 17.31
N ALA A 73 4.04 -3.90 16.74
CA ALA A 73 4.43 -2.56 16.29
C ALA A 73 3.58 -2.02 15.13
N TYR A 74 2.88 -2.89 14.39
CA TYR A 74 2.13 -2.44 13.22
C TYR A 74 0.91 -1.59 13.62
N GLU A 75 0.22 -1.93 14.71
CA GLU A 75 -0.93 -1.15 15.19
C GLU A 75 -0.52 0.29 15.55
N GLU A 76 0.66 0.48 16.14
CA GLU A 76 1.20 1.81 16.44
C GLU A 76 1.49 2.63 15.17
N VAL A 77 1.91 1.97 14.08
CA VAL A 77 2.06 2.63 12.78
C VAL A 77 0.69 3.06 12.23
N ARG A 78 -0.33 2.20 12.36
CA ARG A 78 -1.71 2.54 11.97
C ARG A 78 -2.23 3.73 12.76
N ASP A 79 -1.96 3.80 14.06
CA ASP A 79 -2.34 4.96 14.88
C ASP A 79 -1.58 6.23 14.49
N ALA A 80 -0.29 6.13 14.16
CA ALA A 80 0.56 7.29 13.88
C ALA A 80 0.32 7.91 12.50
N ILE A 81 0.12 7.08 11.47
CA ILE A 81 0.03 7.52 10.06
C ILE A 81 -1.23 7.00 9.35
N GLY A 82 -2.19 6.49 10.11
CA GLY A 82 -3.51 6.10 9.63
C GLY A 82 -4.25 7.28 9.03
N GLY A 83 -4.57 7.19 7.75
CA GLY A 83 -5.19 8.27 6.98
C GLY A 83 -6.59 7.90 6.50
N THR A 84 -7.43 8.91 6.35
CA THR A 84 -8.78 8.77 5.75
C THR A 84 -8.92 9.56 4.46
N GLU A 85 -8.03 10.52 4.21
CA GLU A 85 -8.05 11.37 3.02
C GLU A 85 -6.63 11.61 2.52
N VAL A 86 -6.48 11.64 1.20
CA VAL A 86 -5.26 12.01 0.47
C VAL A 86 -5.57 13.23 -0.39
N ILE A 87 -4.83 14.31 -0.19
CA ILE A 87 -5.10 15.61 -0.83
C ILE A 87 -3.84 16.08 -1.56
N ASN A 88 -4.01 16.44 -2.83
CA ASN A 88 -2.96 17.08 -3.62
C ASN A 88 -3.51 17.87 -4.80
N ASP A 89 -2.60 18.56 -5.48
CA ASP A 89 -2.83 19.19 -6.78
C ASP A 89 -2.78 18.14 -7.90
N TRP A 90 -3.56 18.36 -8.96
CA TRP A 90 -3.54 17.58 -10.19
C TRP A 90 -3.41 18.48 -11.41
N SER A 91 -2.87 17.93 -12.50
CA SER A 91 -2.80 18.61 -13.79
C SER A 91 -2.89 17.63 -14.96
N ARG A 92 -3.55 18.10 -16.01
CA ARG A 92 -3.67 17.44 -17.32
C ARG A 92 -3.42 18.41 -18.48
N ASN A 93 -2.76 19.51 -18.18
CA ASN A 93 -2.63 20.65 -19.05
C ASN A 93 -1.71 20.33 -20.23
N THR A 94 -2.31 19.89 -21.33
CA THR A 94 -1.59 19.51 -22.54
C THR A 94 -1.92 20.45 -23.68
N THR A 95 -0.86 20.90 -24.35
CA THR A 95 -0.88 21.71 -25.57
C THR A 95 0.13 21.13 -26.56
N GLU A 96 0.11 21.59 -27.81
CA GLU A 96 1.06 21.11 -28.84
C GLU A 96 2.54 21.34 -28.49
N GLN A 97 2.85 22.32 -27.62
CA GLN A 97 4.23 22.71 -27.31
C GLN A 97 4.65 22.35 -25.88
N PHE A 98 3.70 22.01 -25.02
CA PHE A 98 3.91 21.89 -23.59
C PHE A 98 2.86 20.97 -22.95
N SER A 99 3.30 20.07 -22.06
CA SER A 99 2.39 19.29 -21.22
C SER A 99 2.77 19.39 -19.73
N VAL A 100 1.75 19.29 -18.88
CA VAL A 100 1.88 19.08 -17.44
C VAL A 100 0.96 17.95 -17.03
N ASP A 101 1.56 16.83 -16.72
CA ASP A 101 0.90 15.59 -16.35
C ASP A 101 1.28 15.24 -14.90
N THR A 102 0.34 14.61 -14.20
CA THR A 102 0.52 14.20 -12.80
C THR A 102 -0.01 12.82 -12.52
N ASP A 103 0.78 12.04 -11.81
CA ASP A 103 0.40 10.74 -11.26
C ASP A 103 0.49 10.76 -9.75
N TRP A 104 -0.59 10.38 -9.08
CA TRP A 104 -0.60 10.21 -7.63
C TRP A 104 -0.30 8.77 -7.31
N VAL A 105 0.74 8.55 -6.52
CA VAL A 105 1.02 7.25 -5.90
C VAL A 105 0.37 7.25 -4.52
N VAL A 106 -0.51 6.28 -4.28
CA VAL A 106 -1.17 6.06 -2.99
C VAL A 106 -0.84 4.65 -2.54
N THR A 107 -0.11 4.55 -1.44
CA THR A 107 0.40 3.29 -0.89
C THR A 107 -0.20 3.03 0.48
N THR A 108 -0.68 1.80 0.67
CA THR A 108 -1.25 1.29 1.93
C THR A 108 -0.30 0.24 2.53
N PRO A 109 0.85 0.61 3.10
CA PRO A 109 1.89 -0.36 3.46
C PRO A 109 1.42 -1.33 4.53
N GLY A 110 1.98 -2.54 4.54
CA GLY A 110 1.76 -3.52 5.61
C GLY A 110 0.60 -4.49 5.37
N GLN A 111 0.06 -4.55 4.14
CA GLN A 111 -1.00 -5.50 3.78
C GLN A 111 -0.59 -6.96 4.01
N TYR A 112 0.70 -7.27 3.90
CA TYR A 112 1.23 -8.62 4.17
C TYR A 112 1.03 -9.06 5.64
N ASN A 113 1.00 -8.12 6.60
CA ASN A 113 0.69 -8.41 8.02
C ASN A 113 -0.79 -8.71 8.26
N MET A 114 -1.64 -8.56 7.24
CA MET A 114 -3.08 -8.76 7.34
C MET A 114 -3.51 -9.99 6.54
N THR A 115 -2.61 -10.95 6.42
CA THR A 115 -2.88 -12.24 5.83
C THR A 115 -2.46 -13.37 6.76
N ASN A 116 -3.19 -14.48 6.74
CA ASN A 116 -2.60 -15.73 7.24
C ASN A 116 -1.54 -16.15 6.22
N LEU A 117 -0.27 -15.82 6.51
CA LEU A 117 0.82 -15.92 5.55
C LEU A 117 0.98 -17.34 4.97
N PHE A 118 0.87 -18.38 5.78
CA PHE A 118 1.01 -19.76 5.31
C PHE A 118 -0.08 -20.13 4.30
N ALA A 119 -1.32 -19.81 4.65
CA ALA A 119 -2.46 -20.01 3.77
C ALA A 119 -2.38 -19.19 2.47
N TYR A 120 -1.92 -17.94 2.58
CA TYR A 120 -1.69 -17.08 1.43
C TYR A 120 -0.62 -17.65 0.51
N LEU A 121 0.56 -18.02 1.04
CA LEU A 121 1.65 -18.64 0.28
C LEU A 121 1.21 -19.95 -0.39
N ALA A 122 0.43 -20.79 0.31
CA ALA A 122 -0.15 -22.00 -0.25
C ALA A 122 -1.11 -21.70 -1.42
N SER A 123 -1.89 -20.62 -1.33
CA SER A 123 -2.85 -20.23 -2.38
C SER A 123 -2.20 -19.71 -3.67
N ILE A 124 -1.01 -19.10 -3.58
CA ILE A 124 -0.29 -18.57 -4.74
C ILE A 124 0.69 -19.59 -5.34
N ALA A 125 0.85 -20.76 -4.71
CA ALA A 125 1.69 -21.83 -5.23
C ALA A 125 1.12 -22.34 -6.57
N PRO A 126 1.97 -22.56 -7.61
CA PRO A 126 1.50 -23.04 -8.90
C PRO A 126 0.72 -24.36 -8.80
N GLY A 127 -0.52 -24.37 -9.31
CA GLY A 127 -1.39 -25.55 -9.30
C GLY A 127 -2.10 -25.82 -7.98
N SER A 128 -2.07 -24.87 -7.04
CA SER A 128 -2.81 -24.98 -5.78
C SER A 128 -4.32 -24.98 -5.99
N GLU A 129 -5.01 -25.90 -5.32
CA GLU A 129 -6.48 -25.92 -5.22
C GLU A 129 -6.99 -25.01 -4.09
N THR A 130 -6.10 -24.62 -3.16
CA THR A 130 -6.41 -23.74 -2.03
C THR A 130 -6.63 -22.31 -2.51
N LYS A 131 -7.77 -21.72 -2.15
CA LYS A 131 -8.07 -20.30 -2.42
C LYS A 131 -7.90 -19.49 -1.14
N CYS A 132 -7.30 -18.30 -1.27
CA CYS A 132 -7.31 -17.34 -0.17
C CYS A 132 -8.57 -16.50 -0.23
N GLY A 133 -9.44 -16.66 0.76
CA GLY A 133 -10.70 -15.93 0.86
C GLY A 133 -10.73 -15.01 2.10
N PRO A 134 -11.73 -14.10 2.15
CA PRO A 134 -12.01 -13.29 3.32
C PRO A 134 -12.12 -14.13 4.58
N GLY A 135 -11.36 -13.77 5.61
CA GLY A 135 -11.38 -14.46 6.90
C GLY A 135 -12.31 -13.85 7.94
N VAL A 136 -12.50 -14.56 9.05
CA VAL A 136 -13.15 -14.06 10.28
C VAL A 136 -12.12 -14.03 11.41
N PRO A 137 -11.83 -12.87 12.03
CA PRO A 137 -10.79 -12.78 13.04
C PRO A 137 -11.03 -13.72 14.23
N GLY A 138 -9.96 -14.26 14.81
CA GLY A 138 -10.03 -15.23 15.91
C GLY A 138 -10.56 -16.63 15.55
N ALA A 139 -10.95 -16.89 14.30
CA ALA A 139 -11.28 -18.22 13.81
C ALA A 139 -10.09 -18.81 13.03
N ASP A 140 -9.33 -19.67 13.69
CA ASP A 140 -8.19 -20.38 13.13
C ASP A 140 -8.68 -21.47 12.14
N ASN A 141 -9.02 -21.07 10.91
CA ASN A 141 -9.61 -21.97 9.91
C ASN A 141 -8.74 -21.99 8.65
N TYR A 142 -7.66 -22.76 8.69
CA TYR A 142 -7.05 -23.31 7.48
C TYR A 142 -7.81 -24.59 7.11
N ASP A 143 -8.55 -24.53 6.02
CA ASP A 143 -9.22 -25.69 5.41
C ASP A 143 -8.63 -25.89 4.00
N GLU A 144 -7.95 -27.02 3.82
CA GLU A 144 -7.28 -27.36 2.56
C GLU A 144 -8.24 -27.67 1.42
N ASP A 145 -9.49 -28.05 1.71
CA ASP A 145 -10.51 -28.47 0.75
C ASP A 145 -11.44 -27.32 0.31
N THR A 146 -11.69 -26.33 1.17
CA THR A 146 -12.65 -25.23 0.91
C THR A 146 -12.02 -23.87 0.67
N GLY A 147 -10.71 -23.74 0.92
CA GLY A 147 -10.00 -22.47 0.90
C GLY A 147 -9.76 -21.95 2.31
N ALA A 148 -8.76 -21.10 2.46
CA ALA A 148 -8.34 -20.59 3.76
C ALA A 148 -8.94 -19.22 4.06
N ASN A 149 -9.39 -19.06 5.31
CA ASN A 149 -9.68 -17.75 5.92
C ASN A 149 -8.35 -17.00 6.11
N CYS A 150 -7.83 -16.42 5.04
CA CYS A 150 -6.48 -15.86 5.04
C CYS A 150 -6.37 -14.44 4.55
N ASP A 151 -7.44 -13.84 4.06
CA ASP A 151 -7.44 -12.44 3.66
C ASP A 151 -8.17 -11.57 4.69
N PHE A 152 -7.41 -10.70 5.34
CA PHE A 152 -7.90 -9.72 6.31
C PHE A 152 -7.43 -8.30 5.97
N ARG A 153 -6.95 -8.10 4.74
CA ARG A 153 -6.35 -6.86 4.28
C ARG A 153 -7.34 -5.70 4.27
N ASP A 154 -6.79 -4.49 4.31
CA ASP A 154 -7.54 -3.26 4.08
C ASP A 154 -8.00 -3.15 2.62
N ILE A 155 -7.20 -3.70 1.70
CA ILE A 155 -7.51 -3.73 0.27
C ILE A 155 -8.50 -4.86 -0.09
N PRO A 156 -9.44 -4.63 -1.00
CA PRO A 156 -9.70 -3.37 -1.70
C PRO A 156 -10.29 -2.31 -0.73
N MET A 157 -9.88 -1.05 -0.88
CA MET A 157 -10.49 0.07 -0.15
C MET A 157 -11.50 0.79 -1.01
N THR A 158 -12.61 1.27 -0.46
CA THR A 158 -13.53 2.15 -1.19
C THR A 158 -12.93 3.56 -1.29
N ALA A 159 -12.92 4.13 -2.50
CA ALA A 159 -12.34 5.42 -2.85
C ALA A 159 -13.40 6.40 -3.38
N ILE A 160 -13.40 7.63 -2.87
CA ILE A 160 -14.30 8.70 -3.32
C ILE A 160 -13.46 9.95 -3.63
N PHE A 161 -13.56 10.46 -4.86
CA PHE A 161 -12.84 11.67 -5.26
C PHE A 161 -13.76 12.89 -5.24
N SER A 162 -13.33 13.95 -4.55
CA SER A 162 -13.84 15.31 -4.73
C SER A 162 -12.80 16.11 -5.50
N VAL A 163 -13.12 16.54 -6.72
CA VAL A 163 -12.17 17.15 -7.66
C VAL A 163 -12.56 18.59 -7.95
N TYR A 164 -11.64 19.51 -7.76
CA TYR A 164 -11.85 20.95 -7.89
C TYR A 164 -10.95 21.53 -8.98
N ASP A 165 -11.45 22.52 -9.72
CA ASP A 165 -10.62 23.36 -10.57
C ASP A 165 -9.91 24.47 -9.77
N ARG A 166 -9.11 25.30 -10.46
CA ARG A 166 -8.39 26.42 -9.83
C ARG A 166 -9.29 27.52 -9.26
N GLU A 167 -10.55 27.59 -9.68
CA GLU A 167 -11.56 28.50 -9.16
C GLU A 167 -12.45 27.84 -8.09
N GLU A 168 -12.04 26.67 -7.59
CA GLU A 168 -12.74 25.87 -6.56
C GLU A 168 -14.14 25.39 -6.99
N ARG A 169 -14.39 25.30 -8.29
CA ARG A 169 -15.60 24.67 -8.81
C ARG A 169 -15.36 23.17 -8.86
N GLY A 170 -16.11 22.45 -8.03
CA GLY A 170 -15.92 21.02 -7.80
C GLY A 170 -16.90 20.12 -8.53
N ILE A 171 -16.48 18.87 -8.70
CA ILE A 171 -17.34 17.71 -8.92
C ILE A 171 -17.06 16.69 -7.82
N VAL A 172 -18.06 15.91 -7.46
CA VAL A 172 -17.86 14.65 -6.72
C VAL A 172 -17.95 13.55 -7.75
N VAL A 173 -16.98 12.65 -7.73
CA VAL A 173 -16.92 11.49 -8.62
C VAL A 173 -17.83 10.43 -7.99
N ASP A 174 -18.90 10.08 -8.71
CA ASP A 174 -19.89 9.13 -8.25
C ASP A 174 -19.38 7.69 -8.42
N GLU A 175 -20.05 6.76 -7.74
CA GLU A 175 -19.75 5.33 -7.82
C GLU A 175 -19.75 4.89 -9.29
N GLY A 176 -18.54 4.70 -9.78
CA GLY A 176 -18.24 4.13 -11.05
C GLY A 176 -17.85 5.01 -12.21
N ASP A 177 -17.50 6.23 -11.87
CA ASP A 177 -16.81 7.10 -12.79
C ASP A 177 -15.28 6.86 -12.79
N LEU A 178 -14.75 6.00 -11.89
CA LEU A 178 -13.35 5.56 -11.91
C LEU A 178 -13.10 4.49 -12.97
N VAL A 179 -12.09 4.73 -13.82
CA VAL A 179 -11.69 3.82 -14.89
C VAL A 179 -10.29 3.30 -14.61
N VAL A 180 -10.11 1.98 -14.64
CA VAL A 180 -8.80 1.35 -14.44
C VAL A 180 -8.27 0.78 -15.75
N SER A 181 -7.09 1.20 -16.20
CA SER A 181 -6.51 0.70 -17.44
C SER A 181 -5.54 -0.47 -17.19
N PRO A 182 -5.62 -1.60 -17.92
CA PRO A 182 -6.61 -1.95 -18.95
C PRO A 182 -7.90 -2.58 -18.38
N GLN A 183 -9.08 -2.09 -18.79
CA GLN A 183 -10.38 -2.65 -18.39
C GLN A 183 -10.95 -3.61 -19.45
N PRO A 184 -11.27 -4.87 -19.10
CA PRO A 184 -12.01 -5.77 -19.98
C PRO A 184 -13.44 -5.25 -20.27
N PRO A 185 -14.02 -5.47 -21.47
CA PRO A 185 -15.37 -5.04 -21.78
C PRO A 185 -16.43 -5.73 -20.89
N GLY A 186 -17.22 -4.95 -20.16
CA GLY A 186 -18.38 -5.43 -19.38
C GLY A 186 -18.21 -5.46 -17.86
N GLU A 187 -17.04 -5.07 -17.34
CA GLU A 187 -16.80 -4.95 -15.90
C GLU A 187 -17.31 -3.58 -15.40
N ILE A 188 -18.25 -3.60 -14.46
CA ILE A 188 -18.87 -2.41 -13.87
C ILE A 188 -17.91 -1.90 -12.79
N THR A 189 -17.30 -0.76 -13.11
CA THR A 189 -16.92 0.33 -12.21
C THR A 189 -16.27 0.02 -10.85
N VAL A 190 -15.01 0.41 -10.74
CA VAL A 190 -14.12 0.07 -9.63
C VAL A 190 -13.84 1.34 -8.83
N ASP A 191 -14.68 1.67 -7.85
CA ASP A 191 -14.41 2.72 -6.86
C ASP A 191 -13.50 2.22 -5.75
N VAL A 192 -12.47 1.45 -6.13
CA VAL A 192 -11.57 0.84 -5.16
C VAL A 192 -10.10 1.05 -5.46
N LEU A 193 -9.33 1.19 -4.39
CA LEU A 193 -7.89 1.00 -4.38
C LEU A 193 -7.64 -0.47 -4.06
N ASP A 194 -7.35 -1.27 -5.09
CA ASP A 194 -7.24 -2.73 -4.98
C ASP A 194 -5.80 -3.26 -4.92
N GLN A 195 -4.82 -2.37 -5.05
CA GLN A 195 -3.40 -2.70 -4.93
C GLN A 195 -2.81 -2.12 -3.64
N GLU A 196 -1.69 -2.66 -3.16
CA GLU A 196 -0.93 -2.04 -2.07
C GLU A 196 -0.34 -0.68 -2.50
N VAL A 197 0.01 -0.56 -3.79
CA VAL A 197 0.46 0.69 -4.43
C VAL A 197 -0.49 0.96 -5.60
N ASN A 198 -1.24 2.05 -5.52
CA ASN A 198 -2.18 2.46 -6.56
C ASN A 198 -1.67 3.74 -7.22
N VAL A 199 -1.80 3.81 -8.55
CA VAL A 199 -1.41 4.99 -9.34
C VAL A 199 -2.65 5.63 -9.93
N VAL A 200 -2.89 6.89 -9.59
CA VAL A 200 -3.99 7.71 -10.13
C VAL A 200 -3.43 8.69 -11.14
N GLN A 201 -3.76 8.48 -12.41
CA GLN A 201 -3.31 9.30 -13.53
C GLN A 201 -4.34 10.40 -13.81
N TRP A 202 -3.89 11.65 -13.84
CA TRP A 202 -4.75 12.79 -14.18
C TRP A 202 -4.52 13.32 -15.60
N GLY A 203 -3.34 13.06 -16.17
CA GLY A 203 -2.88 13.58 -17.47
C GLY A 203 -3.17 12.69 -18.68
N GLU A 204 -2.79 13.19 -19.85
CA GLU A 204 -2.84 12.41 -21.10
C GLU A 204 -1.68 11.42 -21.16
N PHE A 205 -0.53 11.81 -20.59
CA PHE A 205 0.67 11.01 -20.55
C PHE A 205 0.92 10.48 -19.13
N ASP A 206 1.34 9.22 -19.07
CA ASP A 206 1.80 8.57 -17.85
C ASP A 206 3.19 9.13 -17.47
N VAL A 207 3.34 9.53 -16.20
CA VAL A 207 4.60 10.05 -15.65
C VAL A 207 5.48 8.92 -15.13
N LEU A 208 4.88 7.88 -14.54
CA LEU A 208 5.59 6.80 -13.85
C LEU A 208 5.70 5.50 -14.66
N GLY A 209 4.94 5.35 -15.74
CA GLY A 209 4.92 4.15 -16.58
C GLY A 209 4.27 2.96 -15.85
N ALA A 210 3.22 3.21 -15.06
CA ALA A 210 2.59 2.17 -14.25
C ALA A 210 1.80 1.19 -15.13
N GLU A 211 1.91 -0.11 -14.83
CA GLU A 211 1.20 -1.15 -15.61
C GLU A 211 -0.33 -1.02 -15.48
N LYS A 212 -0.79 -0.53 -14.33
CA LYS A 212 -2.21 -0.31 -14.01
C LYS A 212 -2.39 1.11 -13.47
N THR A 213 -3.31 1.88 -14.05
CA THR A 213 -3.60 3.25 -13.64
C THR A 213 -5.09 3.48 -13.46
N ILE A 214 -5.45 4.32 -12.49
CA ILE A 214 -6.81 4.80 -12.21
C ILE A 214 -6.96 6.19 -12.83
N SER A 215 -7.93 6.37 -13.71
CA SER A 215 -8.29 7.67 -14.28
C SER A 215 -9.49 8.26 -13.54
N VAL A 216 -9.41 9.55 -13.22
CA VAL A 216 -10.45 10.28 -12.47
C VAL A 216 -11.03 11.39 -13.35
N PRO A 217 -12.36 11.54 -13.43
CA PRO A 217 -12.98 12.68 -14.11
C PRO A 217 -12.59 14.01 -13.48
N VAL A 218 -12.61 15.07 -14.28
CA VAL A 218 -12.28 16.43 -13.83
C VAL A 218 -13.39 17.41 -14.20
N PRO A 219 -13.50 18.56 -13.50
CA PRO A 219 -14.46 19.61 -13.86
C PRO A 219 -14.34 20.04 -15.33
N ALA A 220 -15.48 20.32 -15.96
CA ALA A 220 -15.53 20.60 -17.39
C ALA A 220 -14.66 21.81 -17.78
N GLY A 221 -13.72 21.57 -18.71
CA GLY A 221 -12.79 22.60 -19.20
C GLY A 221 -11.61 22.88 -18.27
N ALA A 222 -11.52 22.23 -17.10
CA ALA A 222 -10.39 22.36 -16.20
C ALA A 222 -9.17 21.57 -16.70
N GLN A 223 -8.00 22.20 -16.64
CA GLN A 223 -6.71 21.62 -17.03
C GLN A 223 -5.80 21.34 -15.83
N ALA A 224 -6.15 21.90 -14.68
CA ALA A 224 -5.46 21.70 -13.42
C ALA A 224 -6.36 22.13 -12.26
N GLY A 225 -6.04 21.66 -11.06
CA GLY A 225 -6.76 21.98 -9.84
C GLY A 225 -6.23 21.17 -8.67
N TRP A 226 -7.09 20.87 -7.71
CA TRP A 226 -6.77 20.00 -6.57
C TRP A 226 -7.87 18.97 -6.36
N ALA A 227 -7.54 17.87 -5.70
CA ALA A 227 -8.52 16.84 -5.38
C ALA A 227 -8.33 16.35 -3.95
N ASN A 228 -9.42 15.83 -3.39
CA ASN A 228 -9.43 15.07 -2.15
C ASN A 228 -9.92 13.65 -2.49
N LEU A 229 -9.07 12.66 -2.21
CA LEU A 229 -9.38 11.24 -2.25
C LEU A 229 -9.71 10.78 -0.83
N ALA A 230 -10.98 10.58 -0.53
CA ALA A 230 -11.42 9.95 0.70
C ALA A 230 -11.39 8.43 0.52
N VAL A 231 -10.85 7.71 1.50
CA VAL A 231 -10.74 6.26 1.48
C VAL A 231 -11.36 5.64 2.73
N THR A 232 -12.03 4.50 2.56
CA THR A 232 -12.62 3.73 3.65
C THR A 232 -12.33 2.25 3.46
N GLN A 233 -12.17 1.53 4.57
CA GLN A 233 -12.03 0.08 4.54
C GLN A 233 -13.28 -0.57 3.96
N TYR A 234 -13.11 -1.64 3.19
CA TYR A 234 -14.24 -2.33 2.57
C TYR A 234 -15.04 -3.13 3.59
N ALA A 235 -16.33 -2.82 3.68
CA ALA A 235 -17.25 -3.43 4.65
C ALA A 235 -17.50 -4.93 4.42
N GLY A 236 -17.13 -5.48 3.26
CA GLY A 236 -17.28 -6.90 2.95
C GLY A 236 -16.18 -7.79 3.53
N THR A 237 -15.14 -7.22 4.14
CA THR A 237 -14.07 -7.94 4.84
C THR A 237 -13.95 -7.40 6.26
N THR A 238 -13.64 -8.26 7.23
CA THR A 238 -13.30 -7.81 8.59
C THR A 238 -11.79 -7.72 8.68
N GLN A 239 -11.28 -6.50 8.81
CA GLN A 239 -9.84 -6.24 8.86
C GLN A 239 -9.23 -6.81 10.15
N ALA A 240 -8.03 -7.38 10.02
CA ALA A 240 -7.29 -7.92 11.15
C ALA A 240 -5.79 -7.91 10.88
N ILE A 241 -5.03 -7.71 11.95
CA ILE A 241 -3.59 -7.91 11.94
C ILE A 241 -3.31 -9.34 12.39
N CYS A 242 -2.60 -10.05 11.53
CA CYS A 242 -2.19 -11.42 11.74
C CYS A 242 -0.80 -11.47 12.36
N ASP A 243 -0.65 -12.31 13.37
CA ASP A 243 0.64 -12.59 13.99
C ASP A 243 0.84 -14.09 14.21
N PHE A 244 2.09 -14.53 14.16
CA PHE A 244 2.44 -15.91 14.44
C PHE A 244 2.18 -16.23 15.92
N THR A 245 1.40 -17.27 16.16
CA THR A 245 1.05 -17.73 17.49
C THR A 245 1.58 -19.12 17.77
N ASP A 246 1.60 -19.50 19.05
CA ASP A 246 2.08 -20.80 19.53
C ASP A 246 3.58 -21.10 19.23
N LEU A 247 4.40 -20.04 19.23
CA LEU A 247 5.85 -20.10 19.07
C LEU A 247 6.59 -20.50 20.37
N ALA A 248 6.04 -21.45 21.14
CA ALA A 248 6.26 -21.64 22.58
C ALA A 248 7.73 -21.45 23.11
N PRO A 249 7.94 -20.79 24.28
CA PRO A 249 9.28 -20.35 24.73
C PRO A 249 10.20 -21.44 25.33
N ASN A 250 9.72 -22.68 25.52
CA ASN A 250 10.33 -23.61 26.52
C ASN A 250 10.59 -25.05 26.08
N GLY A 251 10.63 -25.37 24.78
CA GLY A 251 11.04 -26.73 24.39
C GLY A 251 10.62 -27.11 23.00
N GLN A 252 11.51 -26.79 22.06
CA GLN A 252 11.53 -27.21 20.66
C GLN A 252 10.23 -26.93 19.91
N PRO A 253 10.18 -25.88 19.07
CA PRO A 253 9.00 -25.64 18.27
C PRO A 253 8.73 -26.91 17.46
N THR A 254 7.57 -27.53 17.66
CA THR A 254 7.01 -28.34 16.58
C THR A 254 6.62 -27.35 15.51
N LEU A 255 7.59 -26.94 14.68
CA LEU A 255 7.39 -26.32 13.38
C LEU A 255 6.73 -27.36 12.44
N THR A 256 5.66 -28.00 12.91
CA THR A 256 4.76 -28.75 12.07
C THR A 256 4.03 -27.71 11.26
N ALA A 257 4.43 -27.58 9.99
CA ALA A 257 3.71 -26.75 9.04
C ALA A 257 2.24 -27.22 8.97
N PRO A 258 1.28 -26.29 8.95
CA PRO A 258 1.46 -24.83 9.01
C PRO A 258 1.68 -24.31 10.46
N ILE A 259 2.53 -23.29 10.63
CA ILE A 259 2.68 -22.60 11.93
C ILE A 259 1.39 -21.83 12.20
N PRO A 260 0.80 -21.92 13.41
CA PRO A 260 -0.42 -21.19 13.74
C PRO A 260 -0.26 -19.67 13.62
N VAL A 261 -1.27 -19.00 13.07
CA VAL A 261 -1.32 -17.54 12.92
C VAL A 261 -2.66 -17.08 13.47
N THR A 262 -2.64 -16.20 14.48
CA THR A 262 -3.86 -15.59 15.00
C THR A 262 -4.00 -14.20 14.41
N CYS A 263 -5.18 -13.92 13.84
CA CYS A 263 -5.52 -12.59 13.34
C CYS A 263 -6.48 -11.89 14.31
N ALA A 264 -6.04 -10.76 14.85
CA ALA A 264 -6.81 -9.91 15.75
C ALA A 264 -7.49 -8.80 14.96
N ALA A 265 -8.81 -8.66 15.13
CA ALA A 265 -9.58 -7.63 14.44
C ALA A 265 -9.03 -6.22 14.75
N THR A 266 -9.00 -5.37 13.75
CA THR A 266 -8.63 -3.96 13.90
C THR A 266 -9.61 -3.08 13.12
N ASP A 267 -9.96 -1.94 13.69
CA ASP A 267 -10.69 -0.85 13.05
C ASP A 267 -9.84 0.42 12.94
N THR A 268 -8.53 0.34 13.24
CA THR A 268 -7.62 1.46 13.06
C THR A 268 -7.47 1.77 11.57
N PRO A 269 -7.50 3.05 11.17
CA PRO A 269 -7.34 3.45 9.78
C PRO A 269 -6.05 2.89 9.18
N VAL A 270 -6.11 2.51 7.90
CA VAL A 270 -4.94 2.03 7.19
C VAL A 270 -3.86 3.12 7.11
N PRO A 271 -2.58 2.77 7.25
CA PRO A 271 -1.48 3.70 6.97
C PRO A 271 -1.57 4.18 5.53
N LEU A 272 -1.49 5.50 5.29
CA LEU A 272 -1.45 6.05 3.94
C LEU A 272 -0.15 6.82 3.75
N ILE A 273 0.63 6.42 2.75
CA ILE A 273 1.83 7.13 2.31
C ILE A 273 1.83 7.24 0.79
N GLY A 274 2.68 8.10 0.25
CA GLY A 274 2.73 8.34 -1.18
C GLY A 274 3.02 9.78 -1.52
N PHE A 275 2.87 10.09 -2.79
CA PHE A 275 3.25 11.37 -3.37
C PHE A 275 2.58 11.60 -4.71
N VAL A 276 2.62 12.84 -5.20
CA VAL A 276 2.34 13.16 -6.60
C VAL A 276 3.64 13.35 -7.37
N ALA A 277 3.79 12.61 -8.46
CA ALA A 277 4.81 12.86 -9.46
C ALA A 277 4.28 13.83 -10.50
N TRP A 278 5.05 14.88 -10.77
CA TRP A 278 4.76 15.87 -11.81
C TRP A 278 5.79 15.73 -12.91
N GLN A 279 5.31 15.77 -14.15
CA GLN A 279 6.16 15.96 -15.31
C GLN A 279 5.78 17.23 -16.03
N ARG A 280 6.80 17.97 -16.46
CA ARG A 280 6.63 19.10 -17.37
C ARG A 280 7.50 18.89 -18.60
N ASN A 281 6.83 18.82 -19.74
CA ASN A 281 7.48 18.59 -21.02
C ASN A 281 7.38 19.82 -21.91
N PHE A 282 8.47 20.15 -22.59
CA PHE A 282 8.56 21.21 -23.60
C PHE A 282 8.93 20.57 -24.93
N GLY A 283 7.94 20.33 -25.80
CA GLY A 283 8.14 19.55 -27.03
C GLY A 283 9.20 20.13 -27.98
N ALA A 284 9.37 21.46 -27.99
CA ALA A 284 10.38 22.14 -28.79
C ALA A 284 11.77 22.24 -28.10
N ASN A 285 11.86 21.92 -26.82
CA ASN A 285 13.11 21.99 -26.04
C ASN A 285 13.15 20.93 -24.93
N PRO A 286 13.45 19.65 -25.27
CA PRO A 286 13.51 18.58 -24.29
C PRO A 286 14.49 18.83 -23.13
N ASP A 287 15.56 19.61 -23.36
CA ASP A 287 16.54 19.97 -22.31
C ASP A 287 15.92 20.86 -21.21
N ALA A 288 14.73 21.42 -21.43
CA ALA A 288 13.97 22.17 -20.43
C ALA A 288 12.94 21.32 -19.69
N ASN A 289 12.80 20.02 -20.03
CA ASN A 289 11.92 19.11 -19.31
C ASN A 289 12.40 19.00 -17.86
N TYR A 290 11.44 18.89 -16.95
CA TYR A 290 11.74 18.58 -15.56
C TYR A 290 10.56 17.89 -14.90
N GLY A 291 10.87 17.11 -13.87
CA GLY A 291 9.86 16.56 -12.99
C GLY A 291 10.08 17.00 -11.55
N ARG A 292 9.06 16.76 -10.72
CA ARG A 292 9.13 16.94 -9.27
C ARG A 292 8.23 15.93 -8.58
N ILE A 293 8.62 15.51 -7.39
CA ILE A 293 7.73 14.79 -6.49
C ILE A 293 7.28 15.75 -5.38
N VAL A 294 6.01 15.70 -5.01
CA VAL A 294 5.45 16.44 -3.88
C VAL A 294 4.70 15.47 -3.00
N GLU A 295 4.94 15.50 -1.69
CA GLU A 295 4.19 14.67 -0.74
C GLU A 295 2.71 15.03 -0.74
N HIS A 296 1.85 14.05 -0.49
CA HIS A 296 0.44 14.33 -0.24
C HIS A 296 0.25 14.99 1.11
N SER A 297 -0.84 15.75 1.22
CA SER A 297 -1.42 16.09 2.51
C SER A 297 -2.40 14.99 2.91
N TYR A 298 -2.45 14.68 4.21
CA TYR A 298 -3.31 13.61 4.74
C TYR A 298 -4.22 14.15 5.84
N THR A 299 -5.46 13.66 5.88
CA THR A 299 -6.30 13.76 7.07
C THR A 299 -6.08 12.51 7.92
N VAL A 300 -5.34 12.67 9.01
CA VAL A 300 -5.07 11.59 9.98
C VAL A 300 -6.13 11.57 11.07
N VAL A 301 -6.52 10.37 11.51
CA VAL A 301 -7.41 10.22 12.67
C VAL A 301 -6.54 10.36 13.91
N SER A 302 -6.44 11.55 14.49
CA SER A 302 -5.64 11.70 15.71
C SER A 302 -6.32 10.93 16.85
N SER A 303 -5.70 9.88 17.37
CA SER A 303 -5.84 9.57 18.78
C SER A 303 -5.17 10.72 19.55
N GLY A 304 -5.96 11.41 20.40
CA GLY A 304 -5.52 12.64 21.07
C GLY A 304 -4.28 12.46 21.96
N PRO A 305 -3.63 13.58 22.36
CA PRO A 305 -2.35 13.60 23.08
C PRO A 305 -2.37 12.91 24.44
#